data_AF-A0A2R7LV16-F1
#
_entry.id   AF-A0A2R7LV16-F1
#
_cell.length_a   1.000
_cell.length_b   1.000
_cell.length_c   1.000
_cell.angle_alpha   90.00
_cell.angle_beta   90.00
_cell.angle_gamma   90.00
#
_symmetry.space_group_name_H-M   'P 1'
#
loop_
_entity.id
_entity.type
_entity.pdbx_description
1 polymer ?
#
loop_
_entity_poly.entity_id
_entity_poly.type
_entity_poly.pdbx_seq_one_letter_code
_entity_poly.pdbx_strand_id
1 'polypeptide(L)'
;AEAYSELLSDESIRHTYYEKLSTFVRLFKLGMASIEFNDIKNEKNIDKYKKDSKFFLQLRVDVKRRYFDDLDYAAFEPQVQKLIDKHITTDGEVLKITELVNIFDREKREAEVEKVIGKAAKADHIATRTVKAINIKMSEDPIFYKSLSTLIRETINDYHQHRIDEALYLQKAKEYENQFLTGKQNDVPNSIQDKPNAIAFYNLINAVLENSFSNVPKPTEVQASTALEIEDCIKNIVFENDTLIIDWQTNTEIEKELKNNLDDLLFEKQQQYDTQFSFDKIDELIDEVIKIAKLKYI
;
A
#
# COMPACT_ATOMS: atom_id res chain seq x y z
N ALA A 1 20.43 -13.62 -12.14
CA ALA A 1 19.83 -12.43 -11.50
C ALA A 1 18.44 -12.79 -10.96
N GLU A 2 17.54 -13.32 -11.78
CA GLU A 2 16.15 -13.62 -11.40
C GLU A 2 15.98 -14.46 -10.12
N ALA A 3 16.67 -15.60 -9.99
CA ALA A 3 16.58 -16.42 -8.77
C ALA A 3 17.03 -15.69 -7.48
N TYR A 4 17.95 -14.73 -7.60
CA TYR A 4 18.32 -13.88 -6.46
C TYR A 4 17.25 -12.84 -6.16
N SER A 5 16.65 -12.26 -7.20
CA SER A 5 15.54 -11.30 -7.06
C SER A 5 14.31 -11.93 -6.41
N GLU A 6 14.00 -13.19 -6.76
CA GLU A 6 12.93 -13.97 -6.14
C GLU A 6 13.23 -14.29 -4.68
N LEU A 7 14.46 -14.72 -4.34
CA LEU A 7 14.86 -14.94 -2.94
C LEU A 7 14.75 -13.67 -2.10
N LEU A 8 14.98 -12.51 -2.70
CA LEU A 8 14.89 -11.21 -2.06
C LEU A 8 13.44 -10.65 -2.03
N SER A 9 12.43 -11.44 -2.39
CA SER A 9 11.02 -11.06 -2.16
C SER A 9 10.69 -10.94 -0.67
N ASP A 10 11.29 -11.80 0.15
CA ASP A 10 11.20 -11.73 1.60
C ASP A 10 11.93 -10.49 2.13
N GLU A 11 11.19 -9.63 2.83
CA GLU A 11 11.70 -8.37 3.37
C GLU A 11 12.83 -8.56 4.39
N SER A 12 12.79 -9.61 5.22
CA SER A 12 13.83 -9.91 6.21
C SER A 12 15.13 -10.32 5.53
N ILE A 13 15.04 -11.18 4.51
CA ILE A 13 16.20 -11.60 3.72
C ILE A 13 16.76 -10.40 2.95
N ARG A 14 15.88 -9.58 2.36
CA ARG A 14 16.23 -8.38 1.61
C ARG A 14 16.92 -7.33 2.47
N HIS A 15 16.42 -7.08 3.67
CA HIS A 15 17.04 -6.18 4.64
C HIS A 15 18.45 -6.65 5.03
N THR A 16 18.57 -7.92 5.39
CA THR A 16 19.87 -8.54 5.73
C THR A 16 20.87 -8.45 4.56
N TYR A 17 20.38 -8.65 3.33
CA TYR A 17 21.19 -8.48 2.12
C TYR A 17 21.67 -7.04 1.95
N TYR A 18 20.81 -6.04 2.13
CA TYR A 18 21.18 -4.63 2.05
C TYR A 18 22.25 -4.23 3.07
N GLU A 19 22.15 -4.72 4.30
CA GLU A 19 23.14 -4.48 5.36
C GLU A 19 24.50 -5.13 5.05
N LYS A 20 24.47 -6.40 4.62
CA LYS A 20 25.69 -7.15 4.26
C LYS A 20 26.39 -6.52 3.06
N LEU A 21 25.64 -6.13 2.03
CA LEU A 21 26.18 -5.46 0.85
C LEU A 21 26.79 -4.11 1.21
N SER A 22 26.12 -3.32 2.06
CA SER A 22 26.66 -2.05 2.56
C SER A 22 27.99 -2.26 3.30
N THR A 23 28.06 -3.26 4.18
CA THR A 23 29.26 -3.61 4.93
C THR A 23 30.39 -4.08 4.01
N PHE A 24 30.09 -4.95 3.06
CA PHE A 24 31.06 -5.41 2.05
C PHE A 24 31.66 -4.25 1.26
N VAL A 25 30.83 -3.34 0.74
CA VAL A 25 31.30 -2.19 -0.06
C VAL A 25 32.19 -1.25 0.77
N ARG A 26 31.86 -1.03 2.05
CA ARG A 26 32.70 -0.24 2.97
C ARG A 26 34.06 -0.89 3.23
N LEU A 27 34.08 -2.18 3.52
CA LEU A 27 35.32 -2.92 3.76
C LEU A 27 36.18 -3.00 2.49
N PHE A 28 35.55 -3.20 1.33
CA PHE A 28 36.23 -3.19 0.05
C PHE A 28 36.83 -1.82 -0.26
N LYS A 29 36.12 -0.72 0.01
CA LYS A 29 36.66 0.65 -0.07
C LYS A 29 37.92 0.83 0.77
N LEU A 30 37.86 0.37 2.02
CA LEU A 30 38.96 0.49 2.98
C LEU A 30 40.17 -0.34 2.52
N GLY A 31 39.92 -1.56 2.04
CA GLY A 31 40.94 -2.40 1.41
C GLY A 31 41.59 -1.70 0.23
N MET A 32 40.79 -1.16 -0.72
CA MET A 32 41.29 -0.41 -1.87
C MET A 32 42.06 0.88 -1.51
N ALA A 33 41.98 1.36 -0.26
CA ALA A 33 42.78 2.48 0.24
C ALA A 33 44.11 2.02 0.89
N SER A 34 44.29 0.72 1.13
CA SER A 34 45.51 0.14 1.68
C SER A 34 46.52 -0.22 0.60
N ILE A 35 47.80 0.06 0.87
CA ILE A 35 48.93 -0.28 -0.01
C ILE A 35 49.14 -1.80 -0.06
N GLU A 36 48.99 -2.49 1.06
CA GLU A 36 49.17 -3.95 1.15
C GLU A 36 48.10 -4.71 0.37
N PHE A 37 46.88 -4.16 0.33
CA PHE A 37 45.79 -4.77 -0.42
C PHE A 37 45.96 -4.55 -1.93
N ASN A 38 46.43 -3.38 -2.36
CA ASN A 38 46.72 -3.06 -3.78
C ASN A 38 48.07 -3.60 -4.29
N ASP A 39 48.53 -4.73 -3.77
CA ASP A 39 49.68 -5.46 -4.30
C ASP A 39 49.23 -6.32 -5.52
N ILE A 40 50.12 -6.50 -6.50
CA ILE A 40 49.98 -7.42 -7.64
C ILE A 40 49.57 -8.83 -7.18
N LYS A 41 50.05 -9.27 -6.00
CA LYS A 41 49.67 -10.56 -5.42
C LYS A 41 48.16 -10.72 -5.18
N ASN A 42 47.43 -9.62 -5.01
CA ASN A 42 46.00 -9.59 -4.74
C ASN A 42 45.15 -9.27 -5.97
N GLU A 43 45.75 -9.02 -7.13
CA GLU A 43 45.06 -8.58 -8.36
C GLU A 43 43.84 -9.46 -8.72
N LYS A 44 44.01 -10.79 -8.66
CA LYS A 44 42.91 -11.75 -8.91
C LYS A 44 41.74 -11.59 -7.93
N ASN A 45 42.02 -11.31 -6.66
CA ASN A 45 41.00 -11.13 -5.63
C ASN A 45 40.31 -9.77 -5.78
N ILE A 46 41.06 -8.73 -6.11
CA ILE A 46 40.54 -7.39 -6.38
C ILE A 46 39.56 -7.44 -7.57
N ASP A 47 39.94 -8.09 -8.67
CA ASP A 47 39.10 -8.20 -9.86
C ASP A 47 37.83 -9.01 -9.60
N LYS A 48 37.94 -10.08 -8.80
CA LYS A 48 36.76 -10.83 -8.35
C LYS A 48 35.81 -9.93 -7.56
N TYR A 49 36.31 -9.20 -6.57
CA TYR A 49 35.48 -8.31 -5.75
C TYR A 49 34.90 -7.13 -6.53
N LYS A 50 35.58 -6.62 -7.55
CA LYS A 50 34.99 -5.64 -8.49
C LYS A 50 33.82 -6.21 -9.27
N LYS A 51 33.95 -7.43 -9.81
CA LYS A 51 32.86 -8.10 -10.54
C LYS A 51 31.68 -8.40 -9.62
N ASP A 52 31.95 -8.94 -8.43
CA ASP A 52 30.92 -9.27 -7.44
C ASP A 52 30.21 -8.00 -6.94
N SER A 53 30.95 -6.94 -6.61
CA SER A 53 30.35 -5.65 -6.21
C SER A 53 29.47 -5.06 -7.30
N LYS A 54 29.90 -5.07 -8.58
CA LYS A 54 29.07 -4.62 -9.70
C LYS A 54 27.76 -5.41 -9.77
N PHE A 55 27.83 -6.74 -9.74
CA PHE A 55 26.67 -7.61 -9.79
C PHE A 55 25.70 -7.36 -8.63
N PHE A 56 26.19 -7.33 -7.40
CA PHE A 56 25.33 -7.12 -6.23
C PHE A 56 24.78 -5.69 -6.13
N LEU A 57 25.52 -4.68 -6.57
CA LEU A 57 25.00 -3.32 -6.63
C LEU A 57 23.87 -3.19 -7.66
N GLN A 58 24.03 -3.81 -8.84
CA GLN A 58 22.96 -3.88 -9.83
C GLN A 58 21.74 -4.64 -9.29
N LEU A 59 21.95 -5.80 -8.67
CA LEU A 59 20.88 -6.59 -8.06
C LEU A 59 20.11 -5.77 -7.00
N ARG A 60 20.80 -5.00 -6.15
CA ARG A 60 20.17 -4.11 -5.18
C ARG A 60 19.29 -3.05 -5.86
N VAL A 61 19.75 -2.45 -6.96
CA VAL A 61 18.95 -1.47 -7.72
C VAL A 61 17.70 -2.12 -8.29
N ASP A 62 17.85 -3.29 -8.93
CA ASP A 62 16.74 -4.02 -9.55
C ASP A 62 15.71 -4.46 -8.51
N VAL A 63 16.16 -4.98 -7.37
CA VAL A 63 15.32 -5.45 -6.26
C VAL A 63 14.61 -4.28 -5.56
N LYS A 64 15.33 -3.18 -5.28
CA LYS A 64 14.71 -1.97 -4.71
C LYS A 64 13.60 -1.45 -5.60
N ARG A 65 13.84 -1.43 -6.91
CA ARG A 65 12.85 -1.00 -7.89
C ARG A 65 11.69 -1.96 -7.97
N ARG A 66 11.95 -3.27 -8.02
CA ARG A 66 10.93 -4.33 -8.09
C ARG A 66 10.02 -4.33 -6.88
N TYR A 67 10.53 -4.18 -5.66
CA TYR A 67 9.72 -4.21 -4.43
C TYR A 67 9.40 -2.81 -3.89
N PHE A 68 9.66 -1.76 -4.68
CA PHE A 68 9.31 -0.38 -4.35
C PHE A 68 9.75 0.02 -2.93
N ASP A 69 10.95 -0.41 -2.49
CA ASP A 69 11.51 -0.11 -1.17
C ASP A 69 11.85 1.39 -1.05
N ASP A 70 11.59 2.01 0.11
CA ASP A 70 11.81 3.45 0.29
C ASP A 70 13.29 3.86 0.19
N LEU A 71 13.54 5.09 -0.25
CA LEU A 71 14.90 5.68 -0.36
C LEU A 71 15.44 6.17 1.00
N ASP A 72 15.31 5.39 2.07
CA ASP A 72 15.91 5.77 3.36
C ASP A 72 17.42 5.41 3.46
N TYR A 73 18.11 5.42 2.31
CA TYR A 73 19.55 5.17 2.21
C TYR A 73 20.28 6.19 1.33
N ALA A 74 19.67 7.36 1.09
CA ALA A 74 20.27 8.48 0.35
C ALA A 74 21.64 8.92 0.93
N ALA A 75 21.89 8.68 2.22
CA ALA A 75 23.17 8.99 2.86
C ALA A 75 24.36 8.17 2.28
N PHE A 76 24.09 7.02 1.65
CA PHE A 76 25.12 6.07 1.25
C PHE A 76 25.31 5.97 -0.27
N GLU A 77 24.32 6.40 -1.05
CA GLU A 77 24.39 6.40 -2.53
C GLU A 77 25.58 7.19 -3.07
N PRO A 78 25.93 8.40 -2.57
CA PRO A 78 27.05 9.16 -3.13
C PRO A 78 28.42 8.49 -2.90
N GLN A 79 28.56 7.73 -1.81
CA GLN A 79 29.81 7.06 -1.47
C GLN A 79 29.99 5.75 -2.25
N VAL A 80 28.89 5.06 -2.50
CA VAL A 80 28.83 3.86 -3.35
C VAL A 80 29.02 4.24 -4.81
N GLN A 81 28.38 5.31 -5.27
CA GLN A 81 28.54 5.88 -6.62
C GLN A 81 30.01 6.26 -6.89
N LYS A 82 30.66 6.98 -5.96
CA LYS A 82 32.09 7.31 -6.09
C LYS A 82 33.00 6.08 -6.16
N LEU A 83 32.60 4.96 -5.58
CA LEU A 83 33.36 3.71 -5.60
C LEU A 83 33.16 2.98 -6.93
N ILE A 84 31.93 3.01 -7.45
CA ILE A 84 31.58 2.54 -8.79
C ILE A 84 32.38 3.33 -9.83
N ASP A 85 32.25 4.65 -9.80
CA ASP A 85 32.85 5.58 -10.75
C ASP A 85 34.39 5.51 -10.77
N LYS A 86 35.03 5.24 -9.62
CA LYS A 86 36.49 5.24 -9.49
C LYS A 86 37.15 3.87 -9.74
N HIS A 87 36.46 2.76 -9.47
CA HIS A 87 37.11 1.44 -9.40
C HIS A 87 36.34 0.28 -10.08
N ILE A 88 35.10 0.49 -10.52
CA ILE A 88 34.23 -0.58 -11.02
C ILE A 88 33.82 -0.36 -12.49
N THR A 89 33.61 0.88 -12.93
CA THR A 89 33.22 1.19 -14.33
C THR A 89 34.42 1.56 -15.22
N THR A 90 34.43 1.00 -16.43
CA THR A 90 35.18 1.49 -17.59
C THR A 90 34.15 1.76 -18.68
N ASP A 91 34.18 2.97 -19.27
CA ASP A 91 33.31 3.50 -20.34
C ASP A 91 31.79 3.23 -20.27
N GLY A 92 31.03 4.26 -19.88
CA GLY A 92 29.65 4.47 -20.37
C GLY A 92 28.46 3.94 -19.55
N GLU A 93 28.66 3.07 -18.56
CA GLU A 93 27.55 2.55 -17.73
C GLU A 93 27.33 3.40 -16.46
N VAL A 94 26.39 4.35 -16.52
CA VAL A 94 25.96 5.12 -15.34
C VAL A 94 24.87 4.34 -14.59
N LEU A 95 25.22 3.72 -13.47
CA LEU A 95 24.26 3.12 -12.54
C LEU A 95 23.52 4.23 -11.77
N LYS A 96 22.42 4.77 -12.32
CA LYS A 96 21.55 5.69 -11.59
C LYS A 96 20.57 4.90 -10.72
N ILE A 97 20.71 5.04 -9.41
CA ILE A 97 19.72 4.57 -8.44
C ILE A 97 18.53 5.54 -8.55
N THR A 98 17.39 5.01 -8.95
CA THR A 98 16.24 5.77 -9.49
C THR A 98 15.62 6.74 -8.49
N GLU A 99 15.08 7.86 -9.00
CA GLU A 99 14.36 8.88 -8.23
C GLU A 99 12.98 8.37 -7.77
N LEU A 100 12.58 8.71 -6.53
CA LEU A 100 11.24 8.43 -5.99
C LEU A 100 10.17 9.07 -6.90
N VAL A 101 9.39 8.23 -7.56
CA VAL A 101 8.25 8.67 -8.37
C VAL A 101 7.02 8.79 -7.48
N ASN A 102 6.27 9.88 -7.65
CA ASN A 102 4.97 10.08 -7.00
C ASN A 102 4.01 8.93 -7.37
N ILE A 103 3.62 8.14 -6.38
CA ILE A 103 2.75 6.96 -6.50
C ILE A 103 1.34 7.26 -7.03
N PHE A 104 0.94 8.53 -7.12
CA PHE A 104 -0.39 8.94 -7.59
C PHE A 104 -0.41 9.45 -9.04
N ASP A 105 0.75 9.68 -9.66
CA ASP A 105 0.88 10.22 -11.02
C ASP A 105 0.85 9.09 -12.07
N ARG A 106 -0.24 8.98 -12.83
CA ARG A 106 -0.48 7.89 -13.78
C ARG A 106 0.60 7.79 -14.86
N GLU A 107 1.02 8.90 -15.46
CA GLU A 107 1.98 8.90 -16.57
C GLU A 107 3.37 8.47 -16.07
N LYS A 108 3.79 8.99 -14.91
CA LYS A 108 5.07 8.58 -14.31
C LYS A 108 5.03 7.13 -13.84
N ARG A 109 3.89 6.64 -13.35
CA ARG A 109 3.71 5.22 -12.96
C ARG A 109 3.84 4.28 -14.15
N GLU A 110 3.18 4.57 -15.27
CA GLU A 110 3.23 3.74 -16.48
C GLU A 110 4.66 3.72 -17.05
N ALA A 111 5.34 4.87 -17.06
CA ALA A 111 6.75 4.96 -17.46
C ALA A 111 7.70 4.14 -16.55
N GLU A 112 7.47 4.10 -15.25
CA GLU A 112 8.26 3.28 -14.32
C GLU A 112 8.01 1.79 -14.47
N VAL A 113 6.76 1.36 -14.66
CA VAL A 113 6.44 -0.05 -14.92
C VAL A 113 7.11 -0.52 -16.21
N GLU A 114 7.17 0.32 -17.24
CA GLU A 114 7.75 -0.07 -18.54
C GLU A 114 9.26 -0.28 -18.51
N LYS A 115 10.01 0.42 -17.66
CA LYS A 115 11.45 0.13 -17.53
C LYS A 115 11.75 -1.14 -16.70
N VAL A 116 10.75 -1.79 -16.08
CA VAL A 116 10.93 -3.07 -15.37
C VAL A 116 10.83 -4.21 -16.39
N ILE A 117 11.87 -5.05 -16.45
CA ILE A 117 11.97 -6.13 -17.43
C ILE A 117 11.41 -7.42 -16.81
N GLY A 118 10.47 -8.06 -17.52
CA GLY A 118 9.82 -9.32 -17.09
C GLY A 118 8.41 -9.10 -16.52
N LYS A 119 7.46 -9.98 -16.85
CA LYS A 119 6.05 -9.84 -16.42
C LYS A 119 5.90 -10.01 -14.91
N ALA A 120 6.57 -11.00 -14.34
CA ALA A 120 6.60 -11.23 -12.89
C ALA A 120 7.18 -10.01 -12.14
N ALA A 121 8.31 -9.47 -12.61
CA ALA A 121 8.91 -8.28 -12.00
C ALA A 121 8.01 -7.04 -12.10
N LYS A 122 7.30 -6.85 -13.24
CA LYS A 122 6.28 -5.80 -13.39
C LYS A 122 5.12 -6.01 -12.40
N ALA A 123 4.68 -7.26 -12.22
CA ALA A 123 3.59 -7.61 -11.31
C ALA A 123 3.97 -7.34 -9.85
N ASP A 124 5.17 -7.75 -9.42
CA ASP A 124 5.71 -7.45 -8.09
C ASP A 124 5.76 -5.94 -7.83
N HIS A 125 6.27 -5.17 -8.80
CA HIS A 125 6.35 -3.71 -8.68
C HIS A 125 4.97 -3.07 -8.49
N ILE A 126 3.98 -3.48 -9.28
CA ILE A 126 2.61 -2.99 -9.14
C ILE A 126 2.05 -3.41 -7.78
N ALA A 127 2.13 -4.69 -7.44
CA ALA A 127 1.57 -5.24 -6.20
C ALA A 127 2.16 -4.57 -4.95
N THR A 128 3.48 -4.45 -4.84
CA THR A 128 4.12 -3.84 -3.66
C THR A 128 3.80 -2.35 -3.55
N ARG A 129 3.82 -1.62 -4.67
CA ARG A 129 3.43 -0.21 -4.70
C ARG A 129 1.98 -0.02 -4.27
N THR A 130 1.07 -0.84 -4.80
CA THR A 130 -0.35 -0.80 -4.45
C THR A 130 -0.56 -1.10 -2.96
N VAL A 131 0.10 -2.11 -2.39
CA VAL A 131 0.01 -2.41 -0.94
C VAL A 131 0.50 -1.23 -0.08
N LYS A 132 1.60 -0.56 -0.47
CA LYS A 132 2.04 0.64 0.25
C LYS A 132 1.03 1.78 0.15
N ALA A 133 0.46 2.02 -1.04
CA ALA A 133 -0.55 3.04 -1.23
C ALA A 133 -1.85 2.74 -0.44
N ILE A 134 -2.24 1.46 -0.37
CA ILE A 134 -3.33 0.97 0.47
C ILE A 134 -3.07 1.28 1.94
N ASN A 135 -1.86 1.03 2.46
CA ASN A 135 -1.55 1.30 3.87
C ASN A 135 -1.68 2.79 4.23
N ILE A 136 -1.32 3.70 3.31
CA ILE A 136 -1.49 5.14 3.50
C ILE A 136 -2.97 5.52 3.59
N LYS A 137 -3.81 4.92 2.74
CA LYS A 137 -5.25 5.18 2.66
C LYS A 137 -6.11 4.30 3.56
N MET A 138 -5.51 3.39 4.33
CA MET A 138 -6.22 2.34 5.08
C MET A 138 -7.36 2.90 5.93
N SER A 139 -7.15 4.06 6.56
CA SER A 139 -8.13 4.69 7.42
C SER A 139 -9.32 5.31 6.68
N GLU A 140 -9.28 5.47 5.35
CA GLU A 140 -10.39 6.00 4.55
C GLU A 140 -11.51 4.94 4.30
N ASP A 141 -11.15 3.65 4.25
CA ASP A 141 -12.08 2.50 4.16
C ASP A 141 -11.35 1.21 4.63
N PRO A 142 -11.28 0.97 5.95
CA PRO A 142 -10.47 -0.12 6.51
C PRO A 142 -10.88 -1.51 6.01
N ILE A 143 -12.17 -1.71 5.73
CA ILE A 143 -12.70 -3.01 5.33
C ILE A 143 -12.29 -3.33 3.89
N PHE A 144 -12.52 -2.40 2.96
CA PHE A 144 -12.13 -2.57 1.55
C PHE A 144 -10.62 -2.73 1.42
N TYR A 145 -9.84 -1.85 2.05
CA TYR A 145 -8.39 -1.85 1.91
C TYR A 145 -7.73 -3.08 2.55
N LYS A 146 -8.26 -3.59 3.67
CA LYS A 146 -7.81 -4.86 4.27
C LYS A 146 -8.10 -6.05 3.35
N SER A 147 -9.29 -6.11 2.76
CA SER A 147 -9.66 -7.15 1.80
C SER A 147 -8.76 -7.11 0.56
N LEU A 148 -8.60 -5.95 -0.05
CA LEU A 148 -7.76 -5.76 -1.23
C LEU A 148 -6.28 -6.11 -0.96
N SER A 149 -5.75 -5.69 0.19
CA SER A 149 -4.39 -6.05 0.63
C SER A 149 -4.23 -7.57 0.77
N THR A 150 -5.25 -8.26 1.28
CA THR A 150 -5.26 -9.71 1.42
C THR A 150 -5.25 -10.40 0.06
N LEU A 151 -6.11 -9.97 -0.87
CA LEU A 151 -6.15 -10.50 -2.24
C LEU A 151 -4.82 -10.35 -2.99
N ILE A 152 -4.15 -9.21 -2.82
CA ILE A 152 -2.83 -8.98 -3.39
C ILE A 152 -1.80 -9.95 -2.80
N ARG A 153 -1.78 -10.13 -1.48
CA ARG A 153 -0.86 -11.07 -0.80
C ARG A 153 -1.11 -12.52 -1.20
N GLU A 154 -2.37 -12.93 -1.29
CA GLU A 154 -2.75 -14.26 -1.75
C GLU A 154 -2.28 -14.50 -3.18
N THR A 155 -2.45 -13.51 -4.06
CA THR A 155 -2.01 -13.60 -5.46
C THR A 155 -0.49 -13.68 -5.57
N ILE A 156 0.26 -12.92 -4.77
CA ILE A 156 1.73 -13.03 -4.67
C ILE A 156 2.11 -14.46 -4.25
N ASN A 157 1.48 -14.98 -3.20
CA ASN A 157 1.76 -16.32 -2.71
C ASN A 157 1.40 -17.41 -3.74
N ASP A 158 0.26 -17.29 -4.43
CA ASP A 158 -0.13 -18.22 -5.47
C ASP A 158 0.88 -18.25 -6.62
N TYR A 159 1.47 -17.11 -6.97
CA TYR A 159 2.56 -17.05 -7.95
C TYR A 159 3.82 -17.77 -7.43
N HIS A 160 4.26 -17.49 -6.21
CA HIS A 160 5.43 -18.16 -5.60
C HIS A 160 5.24 -19.67 -5.42
N GLN A 161 4.01 -20.12 -5.19
CA GLN A 161 3.66 -21.55 -5.13
C GLN A 161 3.43 -22.17 -6.52
N HIS A 162 3.74 -21.43 -7.59
CA HIS A 162 3.56 -21.84 -8.99
C HIS A 162 2.12 -22.28 -9.32
N ARG A 163 1.12 -21.74 -8.62
CA ARG A 163 -0.31 -22.00 -8.88
C ARG A 163 -0.85 -21.13 -10.02
N ILE A 164 -0.25 -19.98 -10.25
CA ILE A 164 -0.55 -19.08 -11.37
C ILE A 164 0.72 -18.76 -12.15
N ASP A 165 0.57 -18.43 -13.43
CA ASP A 165 1.68 -18.01 -14.28
C ASP A 165 1.95 -16.49 -14.19
N GLU A 166 3.07 -16.05 -14.77
CA GLU A 166 3.47 -14.64 -14.78
C GLU A 166 2.50 -13.70 -15.52
N ALA A 167 1.71 -14.22 -16.47
CA ALA A 167 0.76 -13.42 -17.25
C ALA A 167 -0.49 -13.13 -16.42
N LEU A 168 -1.04 -14.17 -15.77
CA LEU A 168 -2.16 -14.06 -14.86
C LEU A 168 -1.77 -13.24 -13.62
N TYR A 169 -0.55 -13.39 -13.11
CA TYR A 169 -0.06 -12.58 -12.00
C TYR A 169 -0.05 -11.09 -12.35
N LEU A 170 0.54 -10.71 -13.50
CA LEU A 170 0.55 -9.32 -13.95
C LEU A 170 -0.86 -8.77 -14.21
N GLN A 171 -1.76 -9.58 -14.75
CA GLN A 171 -3.15 -9.18 -14.97
C GLN A 171 -3.84 -8.85 -13.65
N LYS A 172 -3.77 -9.77 -12.66
CA LYS A 172 -4.37 -9.55 -11.34
C LYS A 172 -3.78 -8.34 -10.62
N ALA A 173 -2.45 -8.17 -10.66
CA ALA A 173 -1.80 -7.01 -10.07
C ALA A 173 -2.34 -5.68 -10.63
N LYS A 174 -2.50 -5.59 -11.97
CA LYS A 174 -3.11 -4.42 -12.62
C LYS A 174 -4.58 -4.22 -12.26
N GLU A 175 -5.33 -5.31 -12.13
CA GLU A 175 -6.73 -5.25 -11.73
C GLU A 175 -6.89 -4.70 -10.32
N TYR A 176 -6.11 -5.19 -9.35
CA TYR A 176 -6.13 -4.69 -7.98
C TYR A 176 -5.66 -3.23 -7.89
N GLU A 177 -4.65 -2.85 -8.67
CA GLU A 177 -4.27 -1.44 -8.78
C GLU A 177 -5.41 -0.57 -9.32
N ASN A 178 -6.12 -1.04 -10.35
CA ASN A 178 -7.26 -0.31 -10.90
C ASN A 178 -8.42 -0.21 -9.89
N GLN A 179 -8.70 -1.27 -9.13
CA GLN A 179 -9.68 -1.25 -8.04
C GLN A 179 -9.29 -0.22 -6.97
N PHE A 180 -8.02 -0.19 -6.57
CA PHE A 180 -7.50 0.82 -5.64
C PHE A 180 -7.68 2.26 -6.17
N LEU A 181 -7.35 2.50 -7.44
CA LEU A 181 -7.39 3.85 -8.04
C LEU A 181 -8.80 4.36 -8.28
N THR A 182 -9.71 3.47 -8.70
CA THR A 182 -11.09 3.84 -9.02
C THR A 182 -12.01 3.80 -7.81
N GLY A 183 -11.61 3.10 -6.74
CA GLY A 183 -12.47 2.81 -5.60
C GLY A 183 -13.67 1.91 -5.95
N LYS A 184 -13.72 1.34 -7.17
CA LYS A 184 -14.82 0.49 -7.61
C LYS A 184 -14.73 -0.87 -6.93
N GLN A 185 -15.86 -1.25 -6.33
CA GLN A 185 -16.04 -2.53 -5.64
C GLN A 185 -17.17 -3.28 -6.34
N ASN A 186 -17.02 -4.61 -6.50
CA ASN A 186 -17.97 -5.41 -7.27
C ASN A 186 -19.31 -5.63 -6.54
N ASP A 187 -19.30 -5.62 -5.21
CA ASP A 187 -20.44 -5.98 -4.36
C ASP A 187 -21.16 -4.76 -3.76
N VAL A 188 -21.03 -3.60 -4.40
CA VAL A 188 -21.63 -2.34 -3.95
C VAL A 188 -22.93 -2.04 -4.70
N PRO A 189 -24.05 -1.76 -4.00
CA PRO A 189 -25.32 -1.39 -4.65
C PRO A 189 -25.23 -0.12 -5.50
N ASN A 190 -25.99 -0.08 -6.60
CA ASN A 190 -26.02 1.04 -7.56
C ASN A 190 -26.39 2.39 -6.89
N SER A 191 -27.14 2.37 -5.79
CA SER A 191 -27.56 3.56 -5.04
C SER A 191 -26.41 4.34 -4.40
N ILE A 192 -25.27 3.68 -4.15
CA ILE A 192 -24.09 4.27 -3.50
C ILE A 192 -22.81 4.16 -4.33
N GLN A 193 -22.88 3.62 -5.56
CA GLN A 193 -21.72 3.31 -6.40
C GLN A 193 -20.81 4.52 -6.68
N ASP A 194 -21.38 5.72 -6.76
CA ASP A 194 -20.65 6.98 -6.99
C ASP A 194 -20.41 7.79 -5.71
N LYS A 195 -20.67 7.20 -4.53
CA LYS A 195 -20.58 7.86 -3.22
C LYS A 195 -19.51 7.21 -2.33
N PRO A 196 -18.24 7.62 -2.43
CA PRO A 196 -17.12 6.95 -1.75
C PRO A 196 -17.20 6.99 -0.22
N ASN A 197 -17.92 7.94 0.37
CA ASN A 197 -18.15 8.01 1.82
C ASN A 197 -19.20 6.97 2.24
N ALA A 198 -20.35 6.96 1.57
CA ALA A 198 -21.38 5.95 1.78
C ALA A 198 -20.86 4.52 1.56
N ILE A 199 -19.99 4.29 0.58
CA ILE A 199 -19.36 2.97 0.36
C ILE A 199 -18.55 2.53 1.58
N ALA A 200 -17.74 3.43 2.16
CA ALA A 200 -16.95 3.11 3.33
C ALA A 200 -17.83 2.78 4.55
N PHE A 201 -18.91 3.54 4.76
CA PHE A 201 -19.88 3.26 5.82
C PHE A 201 -20.67 1.96 5.57
N TYR A 202 -21.05 1.69 4.33
CA TYR A 202 -21.69 0.44 3.91
C TYR A 202 -20.80 -0.78 4.23
N ASN A 203 -19.51 -0.67 3.93
CA ASN A 203 -18.54 -1.72 4.24
C ASN A 203 -18.38 -1.95 5.75
N LEU A 204 -18.38 -0.88 6.56
CA LEU A 204 -18.38 -0.99 8.03
C LEU A 204 -19.66 -1.64 8.56
N ILE A 205 -20.82 -1.24 8.06
CA ILE A 205 -22.12 -1.85 8.43
C ILE A 205 -22.09 -3.35 8.16
N ASN A 206 -21.62 -3.76 6.98
CA ASN A 206 -21.51 -5.18 6.62
C ASN A 206 -20.57 -5.96 7.53
N ALA A 207 -19.45 -5.34 7.93
CA ALA A 207 -18.44 -5.98 8.75
C ALA A 207 -18.87 -6.09 10.23
N VAL A 208 -19.42 -5.03 10.82
CA VAL A 208 -19.72 -4.96 12.26
C VAL A 208 -21.09 -5.59 12.56
N LEU A 209 -22.10 -5.24 11.77
CA LEU A 209 -23.47 -5.72 11.94
C LEU A 209 -23.75 -7.02 11.17
N GLU A 210 -22.70 -7.74 10.75
CA GLU A 210 -22.70 -9.04 10.06
C GLU A 210 -24.00 -9.86 10.21
N ASN A 211 -24.69 -10.11 9.09
CA ASN A 211 -25.95 -10.88 9.00
C ASN A 211 -27.15 -10.37 9.81
N SER A 212 -27.04 -9.22 10.49
CA SER A 212 -28.14 -8.70 11.31
C SER A 212 -29.34 -8.27 10.46
N PHE A 213 -29.13 -7.94 9.18
CA PHE A 213 -30.18 -7.61 8.23
C PHE A 213 -30.64 -8.82 7.39
N SER A 214 -30.14 -10.04 7.63
CA SER A 214 -30.37 -11.20 6.75
C SER A 214 -31.83 -11.64 6.67
N ASN A 215 -32.65 -11.30 7.68
CA ASN A 215 -34.08 -11.61 7.71
C ASN A 215 -34.95 -10.56 6.98
N VAL A 216 -34.34 -9.47 6.52
CA VAL A 216 -35.04 -8.36 5.86
C VAL A 216 -35.13 -8.61 4.35
N PRO A 217 -36.23 -8.26 3.67
CA PRO A 217 -36.28 -8.27 2.21
C PRO A 217 -35.21 -7.34 1.62
N LYS A 218 -34.33 -7.87 0.77
CA LYS A 218 -33.19 -7.15 0.15
C LYS A 218 -32.24 -6.50 1.19
N PRO A 219 -31.50 -7.30 1.98
CA PRO A 219 -30.60 -6.80 3.02
C PRO A 219 -29.58 -5.77 2.50
N THR A 220 -29.04 -5.99 1.30
CA THR A 220 -28.04 -5.13 0.68
C THR A 220 -28.54 -3.70 0.42
N GLU A 221 -29.79 -3.55 -0.01
CA GLU A 221 -30.40 -2.24 -0.24
C GLU A 221 -30.63 -1.50 1.08
N VAL A 222 -31.04 -2.23 2.12
CA VAL A 222 -31.25 -1.67 3.46
C VAL A 222 -29.94 -1.18 4.05
N GLN A 223 -28.88 -1.97 3.95
CA GLN A 223 -27.54 -1.58 4.40
C GLN A 223 -27.03 -0.36 3.63
N ALA A 224 -27.24 -0.29 2.31
CA ALA A 224 -26.88 0.88 1.51
C ALA A 224 -27.70 2.12 1.88
N SER A 225 -29.01 1.99 2.14
CA SER A 225 -29.80 3.11 2.63
C SER A 225 -29.34 3.59 4.00
N THR A 226 -29.00 2.68 4.92
CA THR A 226 -28.48 3.05 6.23
C THR A 226 -27.15 3.80 6.11
N ALA A 227 -26.26 3.38 5.20
CA ALA A 227 -25.01 4.08 4.95
C ALA A 227 -25.22 5.53 4.43
N LEU A 228 -26.23 5.74 3.59
CA LEU A 228 -26.62 7.07 3.12
C LEU A 228 -27.17 7.94 4.26
N GLU A 229 -28.03 7.37 5.09
CA GLU A 229 -28.62 8.10 6.23
C GLU A 229 -27.54 8.48 7.27
N ILE A 230 -26.54 7.62 7.49
CA ILE A 230 -25.35 7.96 8.29
C ILE A 230 -24.59 9.13 7.67
N GLU A 231 -24.34 9.09 6.35
CA GLU A 231 -23.65 10.17 5.65
C GLU A 231 -24.39 11.51 5.78
N ASP A 232 -25.72 11.49 5.61
CA ASP A 232 -26.57 12.67 5.73
C ASP A 232 -26.63 13.18 7.17
N CYS A 233 -26.71 12.29 8.17
CA CYS A 233 -26.65 12.62 9.60
C CYS A 233 -25.36 13.39 9.93
N ILE A 234 -24.21 12.87 9.47
CA ILE A 234 -22.91 13.54 9.68
C ILE A 234 -22.93 14.92 9.04
N LYS A 235 -23.34 15.03 7.77
CA LYS A 235 -23.36 16.31 7.05
C LYS A 235 -24.24 17.35 7.74
N ASN A 236 -25.41 16.96 8.24
CA ASN A 236 -26.33 17.88 8.93
C ASN A 236 -25.74 18.47 10.22
N ILE A 237 -24.78 17.76 10.85
CA ILE A 237 -24.17 18.19 12.11
C ILE A 237 -22.87 18.97 11.86
N VAL A 238 -22.05 18.54 10.88
CA VAL A 238 -20.73 19.14 10.64
C VAL A 238 -20.75 20.33 9.67
N PHE A 239 -21.87 20.55 8.97
CA PHE A 239 -22.07 21.71 8.11
C PHE A 239 -23.13 22.66 8.72
N GLU A 240 -22.80 23.95 8.75
CA GLU A 240 -23.73 25.01 9.07
C GLU A 240 -23.88 25.93 7.84
N ASN A 241 -25.10 26.08 7.31
CA ASN A 241 -25.37 26.86 6.09
C ASN A 241 -24.45 26.48 4.90
N ASP A 242 -24.35 25.19 4.60
CA ASP A 242 -23.47 24.62 3.55
C ASP A 242 -21.97 24.90 3.76
N THR A 243 -21.56 25.36 4.94
CA THR A 243 -20.17 25.62 5.30
C THR A 243 -19.70 24.63 6.35
N LEU A 244 -18.57 23.96 6.10
CA LEU A 244 -17.98 23.03 7.06
C LEU A 244 -17.52 23.81 8.31
N ILE A 245 -17.89 23.33 9.49
CA ILE A 245 -17.47 23.91 10.76
C ILE A 245 -15.96 23.67 10.94
N ILE A 246 -15.16 24.74 11.03
CA ILE A 246 -13.68 24.68 10.89
C ILE A 246 -12.99 23.71 11.86
N ASP A 247 -13.46 23.61 13.11
CA ASP A 247 -12.82 22.85 14.18
C ASP A 247 -13.62 21.61 14.62
N TRP A 248 -14.61 21.18 13.81
CA TRP A 248 -15.55 20.12 14.16
C TRP A 248 -14.87 18.81 14.56
N GLN A 249 -13.75 18.47 13.91
CA GLN A 249 -12.99 17.23 14.14
C GLN A 249 -12.40 17.13 15.56
N THR A 250 -12.14 18.28 16.18
CA THR A 250 -11.56 18.40 17.53
C THR A 250 -12.58 18.84 18.57
N ASN A 251 -13.80 19.20 18.15
CA ASN A 251 -14.84 19.69 19.02
C ASN A 251 -15.58 18.53 19.69
N THR A 252 -15.42 18.40 21.01
CA THR A 252 -16.01 17.31 21.79
C THR A 252 -17.54 17.37 21.87
N GLU A 253 -18.13 18.56 21.77
CA GLU A 253 -19.59 18.71 21.77
C GLU A 253 -20.18 18.21 20.44
N ILE A 254 -19.57 18.57 19.31
CA ILE A 254 -19.98 18.08 17.99
C ILE A 254 -19.77 16.57 17.88
N GLU A 255 -18.65 16.04 18.39
CA GLU A 255 -18.43 14.59 18.42
C GLU A 255 -19.50 13.88 19.27
N LYS A 256 -19.86 14.41 20.43
CA LYS A 256 -20.91 13.85 21.28
C LYS A 256 -22.28 13.92 20.60
N GLU A 257 -22.58 15.02 19.92
CA GLU A 257 -23.79 15.17 19.13
C GLU A 257 -23.87 14.15 17.99
N LEU A 258 -22.76 13.95 17.25
CA LEU A 258 -22.65 12.91 16.23
C LEU A 258 -22.93 11.52 16.82
N LYS A 259 -22.29 11.18 17.94
CA LYS A 259 -22.49 9.88 18.59
C LYS A 259 -23.97 9.65 18.94
N ASN A 260 -24.61 10.62 19.60
CA ASN A 260 -26.00 10.49 20.01
C ASN A 260 -26.95 10.34 18.80
N ASN A 261 -26.79 11.18 17.76
CA ASN A 261 -27.66 11.11 16.58
C ASN A 261 -27.45 9.83 15.76
N LEU A 262 -26.21 9.33 15.67
CA LEU A 262 -25.93 8.05 15.02
C LEU A 262 -26.45 6.86 15.83
N ASP A 263 -26.39 6.94 17.16
CA ASP A 263 -26.97 5.95 18.07
C ASP A 263 -28.49 5.88 17.88
N ASP A 264 -29.19 7.02 17.96
CA ASP A 264 -30.63 7.13 17.72
C ASP A 264 -31.01 6.56 16.34
N LEU A 265 -30.27 6.93 15.29
CA LEU A 265 -30.49 6.42 13.93
C LEU A 265 -30.38 4.88 13.87
N LEU A 266 -29.36 4.29 14.48
CA LEU A 266 -29.16 2.84 14.47
C LEU A 266 -30.22 2.11 15.31
N PHE A 267 -30.67 2.69 16.42
CA PHE A 267 -31.82 2.19 17.19
C PHE A 267 -33.12 2.22 16.39
N GLU A 268 -33.37 3.29 15.65
CA GLU A 268 -34.53 3.36 14.75
C GLU A 268 -34.49 2.26 13.70
N LYS A 269 -33.33 1.99 13.08
CA LYS A 269 -33.17 0.88 12.13
C LYS A 269 -33.40 -0.48 12.79
N GLN A 270 -32.94 -0.64 14.02
CA GLN A 270 -33.15 -1.85 14.79
C GLN A 270 -34.65 -2.14 14.98
N GLN A 271 -35.43 -1.12 15.34
CA GLN A 271 -36.88 -1.23 15.49
C GLN A 271 -37.60 -1.42 14.16
N GLN A 272 -37.20 -0.66 13.13
CA GLN A 272 -37.84 -0.68 11.80
C GLN A 272 -37.76 -2.06 11.14
N TYR A 273 -36.64 -2.76 11.30
CA TYR A 273 -36.37 -4.02 10.62
C TYR A 273 -36.45 -5.25 11.53
N ASP A 274 -36.86 -5.09 12.79
CA ASP A 274 -36.92 -6.15 13.81
C ASP A 274 -35.60 -6.93 13.92
N THR A 275 -34.48 -6.19 13.92
CA THR A 275 -33.13 -6.74 14.02
C THR A 275 -32.62 -6.65 15.46
N GLN A 276 -31.59 -7.42 15.80
CA GLN A 276 -30.92 -7.30 17.10
C GLN A 276 -29.45 -7.00 16.89
N PHE A 277 -29.06 -5.76 17.24
CA PHE A 277 -27.66 -5.37 17.36
C PHE A 277 -27.29 -5.36 18.85
N SER A 278 -26.07 -5.76 19.18
CA SER A 278 -25.54 -5.52 20.53
C SER A 278 -25.10 -4.06 20.65
N PHE A 279 -25.30 -3.44 21.82
CA PHE A 279 -24.81 -2.09 22.12
C PHE A 279 -23.33 -1.94 21.77
N ASP A 280 -22.49 -2.93 22.15
CA ASP A 280 -21.06 -2.93 21.82
C ASP A 280 -20.76 -2.81 20.31
N LYS A 281 -21.62 -3.37 19.45
CA LYS A 281 -21.45 -3.30 17.99
C LYS A 281 -21.92 -1.97 17.42
N ILE A 282 -22.95 -1.38 18.02
CA ILE A 282 -23.40 -0.02 17.68
C ILE A 282 -22.29 0.96 18.01
N ASP A 283 -21.75 0.89 19.23
CA ASP A 283 -20.64 1.73 19.68
C ASP A 283 -19.40 1.59 18.77
N GLU A 284 -19.01 0.34 18.45
CA GLU A 284 -17.91 0.06 17.52
C GLU A 284 -18.13 0.71 16.14
N LEU A 285 -19.34 0.55 15.57
CA LEU A 285 -19.68 1.12 14.27
C LEU A 285 -19.63 2.65 14.30
N ILE A 286 -20.20 3.28 15.32
CA ILE A 286 -20.23 4.75 15.46
C ILE A 286 -18.80 5.29 15.58
N ASP A 287 -17.97 4.68 16.42
CA ASP A 287 -16.59 5.12 16.61
C ASP A 287 -15.76 5.03 15.31
N GLU A 288 -15.91 3.95 14.54
CA GLU A 288 -15.23 3.79 13.24
C GLU A 288 -15.77 4.76 12.19
N VAL A 289 -17.09 4.99 12.14
CA VAL A 289 -17.72 5.97 11.24
C VAL A 289 -17.18 7.38 11.51
N ILE A 290 -17.09 7.79 12.78
CA ILE A 290 -16.57 9.12 13.16
C ILE A 290 -15.09 9.25 12.78
N LYS A 291 -14.27 8.21 12.97
CA LYS A 291 -12.86 8.22 12.53
C LYS A 291 -12.74 8.46 11.02
N ILE A 292 -13.54 7.78 10.21
CA ILE A 292 -13.56 7.98 8.74
C ILE A 292 -14.04 9.39 8.41
N ALA A 293 -15.10 9.87 9.06
CA ALA A 293 -15.64 11.20 8.84
C ALA A 293 -14.58 12.29 9.07
N LYS A 294 -13.80 12.20 10.16
CA LYS A 294 -12.72 13.15 10.47
C LYS A 294 -11.62 13.19 9.40
N LEU A 295 -11.45 12.13 8.62
CA LEU A 295 -10.47 12.09 7.52
C LEU A 295 -11.04 12.60 6.19
N LYS A 296 -12.35 12.45 5.96
CA LYS A 296 -12.98 12.75 4.67
C LYS A 296 -13.67 14.10 4.58
N TYR A 297 -14.07 14.70 5.70
CA TYR A 297 -14.65 16.05 5.74
C TYR A 297 -13.63 17.04 6.31
N ILE A 298 -12.82 17.63 5.42
CA ILE A 298 -11.76 18.60 5.68
C ILE A 298 -12.01 19.86 4.85
#